data_AF-A0A1G9CJB3-F1
#
_entry.id   AF-A0A1G9CJB3-F1
#
_cell.length_a   1.000
_cell.length_b   1.000
_cell.length_c   1.000
_cell.angle_alpha   90.00
_cell.angle_beta   90.00
_cell.angle_gamma   90.00
#
_symmetry.space_group_name_H-M   'P 1'
#
loop_
_entity.id
_entity.type
_entity.pdbx_description
1 polymer ?
#
loop_
_entity_poly.entity_id
_entity_poly.type
_entity_poly.pdbx_seq_one_letter_code
_entity_poly.pdbx_strand_id
1 'polypeptide(L)'
;MICVMGERDLDWVGDRVVEPIVSSVFTEEERRGLCVSLIWGLELRAGDGGAWEETARRDGTLWWVWVKFKLRPSGEVAQWRLCAAGELDDLDVVRQAAFDLGGWVEDWFCETSVGWGQQRHAQIPSLTEE
;
A
#
# COMPACT_ATOMS: atom_id res chain seq x y z
N MET A 1 -7.08 20.28 -13.86
CA MET A 1 -7.97 20.12 -12.69
C MET A 1 -7.36 19.03 -11.85
N ILE A 2 -6.63 19.42 -10.79
CA ILE A 2 -6.01 18.50 -9.86
C ILE A 2 -7.12 18.20 -8.85
N CYS A 3 -7.71 17.00 -8.90
CA CYS A 3 -8.49 16.52 -7.76
C CYS A 3 -7.48 16.28 -6.64
N VAL A 4 -7.39 17.24 -5.71
CA VAL A 4 -6.64 17.07 -4.47
C VAL A 4 -7.52 16.18 -3.59
N MET A 5 -7.45 14.87 -3.80
CA MET A 5 -7.80 13.92 -2.74
C MET A 5 -6.72 14.09 -1.66
N GLY A 6 -7.17 14.35 -0.43
CA GLY A 6 -6.37 15.04 0.58
C GLY A 6 -5.29 14.15 1.17
N GLU A 7 -4.25 14.77 1.74
CA GLU A 7 -3.28 14.10 2.64
C GLU A 7 -3.99 13.21 3.67
N ARG A 8 -5.18 13.65 4.12
CA ARG A 8 -6.08 12.93 5.03
C ARG A 8 -6.44 11.50 4.61
N ASP A 9 -6.62 11.22 3.33
CA ASP A 9 -7.01 9.89 2.87
C ASP A 9 -5.82 8.93 2.97
N LEU A 10 -4.60 9.41 2.64
CA LEU A 10 -3.38 8.65 2.85
C LEU A 10 -3.05 8.50 4.33
N ASP A 11 -3.29 9.53 5.15
CA ASP A 11 -3.14 9.43 6.59
C ASP A 11 -4.08 8.35 7.16
N TRP A 12 -5.35 8.33 6.73
CA TRP A 12 -6.30 7.30 7.13
C TRP A 12 -5.85 5.90 6.69
N VAL A 13 -5.38 5.72 5.45
CA VAL A 13 -4.82 4.45 4.99
C VAL A 13 -3.60 4.05 5.83
N GLY A 14 -2.73 5.01 6.13
CA GLY A 14 -1.54 4.80 6.95
C GLY A 14 -1.91 4.28 8.33
N ASP A 15 -2.79 4.97 9.01
CA ASP A 15 -3.13 4.71 10.41
C ASP A 15 -4.07 3.50 10.57
N ARG A 16 -5.05 3.35 9.68
CA ARG A 16 -6.12 2.35 9.83
C ARG A 16 -5.87 1.07 9.04
N VAL A 17 -5.07 1.12 7.96
CA VAL A 17 -4.83 -0.05 7.11
C VAL A 17 -3.40 -0.56 7.26
N VAL A 18 -2.42 0.29 7.03
CA VAL A 18 -1.03 -0.14 6.90
C VAL A 18 -0.38 -0.36 8.27
N GLU A 19 -0.53 0.56 9.22
CA GLU A 19 0.10 0.46 10.53
C GLU A 19 -0.28 -0.83 11.31
N PRO A 20 -1.55 -1.30 11.33
CA PRO A 20 -1.91 -2.58 11.94
C PRO A 20 -1.17 -3.79 11.33
N ILE A 21 -0.99 -3.79 10.01
CA ILE A 21 -0.25 -4.84 9.30
C ILE A 21 1.24 -4.75 9.64
N VAL A 22 1.83 -3.54 9.57
CA VAL A 22 3.25 -3.35 9.84
C VAL A 22 3.61 -3.67 11.29
N SER A 23 2.81 -3.20 12.24
CA SER A 23 3.06 -3.40 13.68
C SER A 23 2.89 -4.86 14.13
N SER A 24 2.14 -5.68 13.38
CA SER A 24 1.98 -7.11 13.67
C SER A 24 3.05 -7.98 13.02
N VAL A 25 3.52 -7.61 11.82
CA VAL A 25 4.58 -8.36 11.12
C VAL A 25 5.98 -8.01 11.64
N PHE A 26 6.26 -6.72 11.86
CA PHE A 26 7.58 -6.22 12.24
C PHE A 26 7.65 -5.88 13.72
N THR A 27 8.72 -6.32 14.38
CA THR A 27 9.06 -5.90 15.74
C THR A 27 9.46 -4.42 15.78
N GLU A 28 9.43 -3.81 16.97
CA GLU A 28 9.80 -2.40 17.14
C GLU A 28 11.23 -2.10 16.64
N GLU A 29 12.18 -3.04 16.83
CA GLU A 29 13.55 -2.88 16.36
C GLU A 29 13.66 -2.90 14.84
N GLU A 30 13.00 -3.86 14.18
CA GLU A 30 12.98 -3.98 12.71
C GLU A 30 12.32 -2.76 12.07
N ARG A 31 11.27 -2.24 12.71
CA ARG A 31 10.56 -1.03 12.28
C ARG A 31 11.45 0.22 12.25
N ARG A 32 12.46 0.32 13.12
CA ARG A 32 13.43 1.45 13.06
C ARG A 32 14.22 1.47 11.76
N GLY A 33 14.42 0.30 11.15
CA GLY A 33 15.05 0.14 9.85
C GLY A 33 14.07 0.22 8.67
N LEU A 34 12.76 0.21 8.92
CA LEU A 34 11.74 0.17 7.88
C LEU A 34 11.24 1.57 7.55
N CYS A 35 11.21 1.88 6.26
CA CYS A 35 10.55 3.07 5.73
C CYS A 35 9.30 2.64 4.96
N VAL A 36 8.15 3.14 5.39
CA VAL A 36 6.87 2.95 4.70
C VAL A 36 6.46 4.27 4.06
N SER A 37 5.97 4.21 2.83
CA SER A 37 5.51 5.40 2.10
C SER A 37 4.21 5.09 1.38
N LEU A 38 3.25 6.00 1.52
CA LEU A 38 1.98 5.98 0.81
C LEU A 38 2.01 7.02 -0.30
N ILE A 39 1.61 6.61 -1.50
CA ILE A 39 1.77 7.42 -2.69
C ILE A 39 0.54 7.30 -3.57
N TRP A 40 0.01 8.44 -4.01
CA TRP A 40 -0.90 8.49 -5.15
C TRP A 40 -0.10 8.34 -6.44
N GLY A 41 -0.35 7.26 -7.17
CA GLY A 41 0.45 6.93 -8.34
C GLY A 41 -0.41 6.45 -9.51
N LEU A 42 0.00 6.85 -10.71
CA LEU A 42 -0.51 6.30 -11.95
C LEU A 42 0.25 5.02 -12.30
N GLU A 43 -0.47 3.98 -12.73
CA GLU A 43 0.15 2.87 -13.42
C GLU A 43 0.12 3.15 -14.92
N LEU A 44 1.28 3.39 -15.52
CA LEU A 44 1.42 3.57 -16.96
C LEU A 44 1.77 2.22 -17.60
N ARG A 45 1.02 1.81 -18.61
CA ARG A 45 1.38 0.62 -19.39
C ARG A 45 2.41 1.00 -20.44
N ALA A 46 3.40 0.12 -20.63
CA ALA A 46 4.40 0.30 -21.68
C ALA A 46 3.68 0.33 -23.04
N GLY A 47 3.71 1.49 -23.71
CA GLY A 47 3.01 1.74 -24.98
C GLY A 47 2.08 2.94 -24.97
N ASP A 48 1.80 3.55 -23.81
CA ASP A 48 0.78 4.60 -23.67
C ASP A 48 1.13 5.96 -24.30
N GLY A 49 2.27 6.10 -25.00
CA GLY A 49 2.51 7.08 -26.09
C GLY A 49 2.00 8.52 -25.91
N GLY A 50 1.91 9.04 -24.68
CA GLY A 50 1.32 10.36 -24.38
C GLY A 50 -0.22 10.42 -24.33
N ALA A 51 -0.94 9.34 -24.59
CA ALA A 51 -2.41 9.27 -24.55
C ALA A 51 -3.00 8.96 -23.15
N TRP A 52 -2.14 8.73 -22.15
CA TRP A 52 -2.54 8.38 -20.79
C TRP A 52 -3.42 9.44 -20.11
N GLU A 53 -3.31 10.73 -20.46
CA GLU A 53 -4.19 11.78 -19.93
C GLU A 53 -5.65 11.58 -20.38
N GLU A 54 -5.86 11.11 -21.61
CA GLU A 54 -7.19 10.89 -22.17
C GLU A 54 -7.80 9.61 -21.59
N THR A 55 -7.00 8.55 -21.44
CA THR A 55 -7.39 7.30 -20.76
C THR A 55 -7.68 7.54 -19.26
N ALA A 56 -6.86 8.34 -18.57
CA ALA A 56 -7.08 8.73 -17.17
C ALA A 56 -8.41 9.44 -16.97
N ARG A 57 -8.79 10.31 -17.92
CA ARG A 57 -10.06 11.05 -17.90
C ARG A 57 -11.26 10.20 -18.28
N ARG A 58 -11.08 9.20 -19.14
CA ARG A 58 -12.21 8.42 -19.69
C ARG A 58 -12.74 7.38 -18.72
N ASP A 59 -11.85 6.74 -17.96
CA ASP A 59 -12.21 5.60 -17.12
C ASP A 59 -12.19 5.94 -15.62
N GLY A 60 -11.58 7.06 -15.22
CA GLY A 60 -11.50 7.48 -13.81
C GLY A 60 -10.62 6.59 -12.91
N THR A 61 -10.08 5.48 -13.43
CA THR A 61 -9.44 4.38 -12.66
C THR A 61 -7.91 4.36 -12.72
N LEU A 62 -7.22 5.40 -13.21
CA LEU A 62 -5.76 5.34 -13.36
C LEU A 62 -4.98 5.72 -12.10
N TRP A 63 -5.60 6.36 -11.12
CA TRP A 63 -4.95 6.72 -9.87
C TRP A 63 -5.12 5.62 -8.84
N TRP A 64 -4.02 5.17 -8.26
CA TRP A 64 -3.97 4.11 -7.26
C TRP A 64 -3.31 4.63 -5.99
N VAL A 65 -3.73 4.07 -4.85
CA VAL A 65 -2.94 4.13 -3.62
C VAL A 65 -1.86 3.06 -3.72
N TRP A 66 -0.61 3.49 -3.64
CA TRP A 66 0.54 2.61 -3.56
C TRP A 66 1.10 2.58 -2.15
N VAL A 67 1.44 1.39 -1.68
CA VAL A 67 2.20 1.20 -0.45
C VAL A 67 3.60 0.74 -0.83
N LYS A 68 4.62 1.45 -0.36
CA LYS A 68 6.02 1.14 -0.60
C LYS A 68 6.75 0.91 0.70
N PHE A 69 7.46 -0.19 0.76
CA PHE A 69 8.32 -0.58 1.86
C PHE A 69 9.77 -0.52 1.43
N LYS A 70 10.65 -0.03 2.31
CA LYS A 70 12.09 -0.03 2.11
C LYS A 70 12.81 -0.34 3.42
N LEU A 71 13.59 -1.41 3.44
CA LEU A 71 14.51 -1.73 4.53
C LEU A 71 15.81 -0.95 4.32
N ARG A 72 16.13 -0.03 5.23
CA ARG A 72 17.33 0.81 5.15
C ARG A 72 18.65 0.03 5.32
N PRO A 73 18.75 -0.99 6.19
CA PRO A 73 20.01 -1.72 6.37
C PRO A 73 20.47 -2.47 5.11
N SER A 74 19.53 -3.10 4.40
CA SER A 74 19.80 -3.94 3.23
C SER A 74 19.52 -3.28 1.89
N GLY A 75 18.67 -2.24 1.88
CA GLY A 75 18.20 -1.59 0.66
C GLY A 75 17.07 -2.33 -0.05
N GLU A 76 16.53 -3.41 0.53
CA GLU A 76 15.42 -4.19 -0.02
C GLU A 76 14.15 -3.34 -0.11
N VAL A 77 13.41 -3.47 -1.21
CA VAL A 77 12.22 -2.67 -1.52
C VAL A 77 11.10 -3.58 -2.00
N ALA A 78 9.90 -3.33 -1.51
CA ALA A 78 8.67 -3.88 -2.06
C ALA A 78 7.64 -2.77 -2.26
N GLN A 79 6.76 -2.95 -3.23
CA GLN A 79 5.67 -2.02 -3.50
C GLN A 79 4.46 -2.75 -4.06
N TRP A 80 3.28 -2.33 -3.62
CA TRP A 80 2.01 -2.92 -4.05
C TRP A 80 0.97 -1.83 -4.27
N ARG A 81 0.01 -2.15 -5.14
CA ARG A 81 -1.23 -1.37 -5.27
C ARG A 81 -2.19 -1.84 -4.19
N LEU A 82 -2.78 -0.88 -3.47
CA LEU A 82 -3.82 -1.16 -2.49
C LEU A 82 -5.17 -1.22 -3.21
N CYS A 83 -5.68 -0.08 -3.65
CA CYS A 83 -6.94 0.06 -4.38
C CYS A 83 -6.89 1.29 -5.29
N ALA A 84 -7.88 1.42 -6.19
CA ALA A 84 -8.00 2.63 -6.97
C ALA A 84 -8.43 3.79 -6.06
N ALA A 85 -8.01 5.00 -6.41
CA ALA A 85 -8.25 6.20 -5.63
C ALA A 85 -9.75 6.48 -5.44
N GLY A 86 -10.56 6.25 -6.47
CA GLY A 86 -12.02 6.42 -6.39
C GLY A 86 -12.74 5.34 -5.58
N GLU A 87 -12.04 4.31 -5.09
CA GLU A 87 -12.63 3.18 -4.35
C GLU A 87 -12.33 3.24 -2.84
N LEU A 88 -11.64 4.28 -2.35
CA LEU A 88 -11.28 4.37 -0.93
C LEU A 88 -12.45 4.51 0.02
N ASP A 89 -13.56 5.07 -0.45
CA ASP A 89 -14.80 5.14 0.32
C ASP A 89 -15.54 3.80 0.36
N ASP A 90 -15.15 2.81 -0.45
CA ASP A 90 -15.70 1.46 -0.44
C ASP A 90 -14.90 0.57 0.53
N LEU A 91 -15.42 0.44 1.75
CA LEU A 91 -14.75 -0.33 2.79
C LEU A 91 -14.59 -1.82 2.46
N ASP A 92 -15.43 -2.41 1.62
CA ASP A 92 -15.25 -3.81 1.23
C ASP A 92 -14.05 -3.97 0.30
N VAL A 93 -13.87 -3.02 -0.63
CA VAL A 93 -12.65 -2.95 -1.46
C VAL A 93 -11.41 -2.75 -0.58
N VAL A 94 -11.46 -1.81 0.38
CA VAL A 94 -10.32 -1.56 1.25
C VAL A 94 -10.02 -2.75 2.18
N ARG A 95 -11.04 -3.44 2.70
CA ARG A 95 -10.85 -4.67 3.51
C ARG A 95 -10.16 -5.77 2.71
N GLN A 96 -10.59 -6.01 1.48
CA GLN A 96 -9.95 -7.00 0.62
C GLN A 96 -8.50 -6.61 0.31
N ALA A 97 -8.27 -5.34 -0.01
CA ALA A 97 -6.92 -4.84 -0.27
C ALA A 97 -6.00 -4.93 0.97
N ALA A 98 -6.54 -4.71 2.17
CA ALA A 98 -5.82 -4.89 3.43
C ALA A 98 -5.46 -6.36 3.68
N PHE A 99 -6.39 -7.28 3.38
CA PHE A 99 -6.14 -8.72 3.45
C PHE A 99 -5.00 -9.14 2.50
N ASP A 100 -5.07 -8.71 1.24
CA ASP A 100 -4.07 -9.03 0.22
C ASP A 100 -2.70 -8.44 0.59
N LEU A 101 -2.68 -7.18 1.04
CA LEU A 101 -1.46 -6.52 1.52
C LEU A 101 -0.84 -7.28 2.70
N GLY A 102 -1.65 -7.75 3.64
CA GLY A 102 -1.18 -8.55 4.77
C GLY A 102 -0.39 -9.78 4.31
N GLY A 103 -0.97 -10.56 3.39
CA GLY A 103 -0.30 -11.72 2.81
C GLY A 103 0.98 -11.37 2.08
N TRP A 104 0.97 -10.31 1.25
CA TRP A 104 2.19 -9.87 0.55
C TRP A 104 3.30 -9.40 1.48
N VAL A 105 2.95 -8.75 2.59
CA VAL A 105 3.92 -8.29 3.59
C VAL A 105 4.50 -9.49 4.37
N GLU A 106 3.69 -10.49 4.70
CA GLU A 106 4.16 -11.75 5.31
C GLU A 106 5.17 -12.45 4.41
N ASP A 107 4.81 -12.66 3.13
CA ASP A 107 5.65 -13.31 2.13
C ASP A 107 6.94 -12.52 1.93
N TRP A 108 6.84 -11.20 1.74
CA TRP A 108 8.02 -10.36 1.56
C TRP A 108 8.92 -10.38 2.79
N PHE A 109 8.38 -10.30 4.01
CA PHE A 109 9.17 -10.36 5.22
C PHE A 109 10.00 -11.64 5.30
N CYS A 110 9.39 -12.80 4.98
CA CYS A 110 10.06 -14.10 5.06
C CYS A 110 11.17 -14.27 4.00
N GLU A 111 11.15 -13.45 2.94
CA GLU A 111 12.16 -13.38 1.89
C GLU A 111 13.24 -12.32 2.16
N THR A 112 13.02 -11.41 3.11
CA THR A 112 13.99 -10.36 3.41
C THR A 112 15.19 -10.87 4.19
N SER A 113 16.31 -10.16 4.09
CA SER A 113 17.53 -10.45 4.88
C SER A 113 17.33 -10.38 6.41
N VAL A 114 16.28 -9.69 6.88
CA VAL A 114 15.97 -9.52 8.31
C VAL A 114 15.05 -10.64 8.82
N GLY A 115 14.07 -11.05 8.00
CA GLY A 115 13.05 -12.02 8.36
C GLY A 115 13.27 -13.43 7.81
N TRP A 116 14.38 -13.70 7.12
CA TRP A 116 14.59 -14.94 6.34
C TRP A 116 14.15 -16.21 7.09
N GLY A 117 13.15 -16.90 6.52
CA GLY A 117 12.64 -18.17 7.05
C GLY A 117 11.77 -18.05 8.31
N GLN A 118 11.46 -16.84 8.79
CA GLN A 118 10.50 -16.60 9.86
C GLN A 118 9.09 -16.46 9.27
N GLN A 119 8.11 -17.13 9.90
CA GLN A 119 6.70 -16.92 9.60
C GLN A 119 6.11 -15.89 10.56
N ARG A 120 5.36 -14.94 10.01
CA ARG A 120 4.62 -13.90 10.73
C ARG A 120 3.18 -13.91 10.22
N HIS A 121 2.30 -13.29 10.99
CA HIS A 121 0.89 -13.14 10.61
C HIS A 121 0.48 -11.69 10.76
N ALA A 122 0.12 -11.09 9.64
CA ALA A 122 -0.44 -9.75 9.57
C ALA A 122 -1.80 -9.74 10.27
N GLN A 123 -1.96 -8.77 11.17
CA GLN A 123 -3.25 -8.45 11.74
C GLN A 123 -4.04 -7.63 10.71
N ILE A 124 -5.07 -8.25 10.15
CA ILE A 124 -5.98 -7.55 9.23
C ILE A 124 -6.85 -6.58 10.05
N PRO A 125 -6.85 -5.28 9.68
CA PRO A 125 -7.57 -4.26 10.43
C PRO A 125 -9.08 -4.48 10.37
N SER A 126 -9.75 -4.22 11.51
CA SER A 126 -11.21 -4.12 11.54
C SER A 126 -11.60 -2.71 11.11
N LEU A 127 -11.99 -2.57 9.84
CA LEU A 127 -12.48 -1.31 9.28
C LEU A 127 -13.98 -1.21 9.53
N THR A 128 -14.43 -0.11 10.11
CA THR A 128 -15.85 0.21 10.35
C THR A 128 -16.19 1.53 9.68
N GLU A 129 -17.46 1.68 9.25
CA GLU A 129 -17.99 2.99 8.87
C GLU A 129 -18.04 3.85 10.14
N GLU A 130 -17.19 4.88 10.24
CA GLU A 130 -17.22 5.89 11.31
C GLU A 130 -18.15 7.05 10.94
#